data_AF-A0A9P5L421-F1
#
_entry.id   AF-A0A9P5L421-F1
#
_cell.length_a   1.000
_cell.length_b   1.000
_cell.length_c   1.000
_cell.angle_alpha   90.00
_cell.angle_beta   90.00
_cell.angle_gamma   90.00
#
_symmetry.space_group_name_H-M   'P 1'
#
loop_
_entity.id
_entity.type
_entity.pdbx_description
1 polymer ?
#
loop_
_entity_poly.entity_id
_entity_poly.type
_entity_poly.pdbx_seq_one_letter_code
_entity_poly.pdbx_strand_id
1 'polypeptide(L)'
;MRSTTNFPTALPWSNRWGLIAGIWIRSTTGIPYAVVMIWAANASAGHTKKTTVIALYHIGYGLGNIISPQLFRPEWKPRYRPTWIILLVVAAILPSIIIVVLRIYLSRENKRRDKLAEANQITSNGVVETVDSDGGKVALVVDNSQLDLTDKENLTL
;
A
#
# COMPACT_ATOMS: atom_id res chain seq x y z
N MET A 1 -19.07 -32.63 29.36
CA MET A 1 -18.44 -31.75 30.37
C MET A 1 -18.15 -30.41 29.69
N ARG A 2 -18.66 -29.33 30.31
CA ARG A 2 -18.79 -27.95 29.80
C ARG A 2 -17.53 -27.38 29.14
N SER A 3 -17.71 -26.73 27.99
CA SER A 3 -17.08 -25.44 27.70
C SER A 3 -17.78 -24.79 26.50
N THR A 4 -18.83 -24.03 26.82
CA THR A 4 -19.39 -22.97 26.00
C THR A 4 -18.36 -21.84 25.87
N THR A 5 -17.48 -21.91 24.88
CA THR A 5 -16.72 -20.75 24.40
C THR A 5 -17.27 -20.36 23.03
N ASN A 6 -18.40 -19.66 23.07
CA ASN A 6 -19.05 -19.04 21.92
C ASN A 6 -18.19 -17.87 21.43
N PHE A 7 -17.23 -18.15 20.55
CA PHE A 7 -16.73 -17.14 19.61
C PHE A 7 -17.65 -17.14 18.37
N PRO A 8 -18.27 -16.01 18.02
CA PRO A 8 -19.28 -15.93 16.97
C PRO A 8 -18.58 -15.81 15.60
N THR A 9 -18.16 -16.93 15.00
CA THR A 9 -17.69 -16.91 13.60
C THR A 9 -18.57 -17.80 12.71
N ALA A 10 -19.73 -17.21 12.48
CA ALA A 10 -20.49 -17.19 11.23
C ALA A 10 -21.12 -18.52 10.77
N LEU A 11 -22.40 -18.68 11.12
CA LEU A 11 -23.44 -19.51 10.48
C LEU A 11 -23.29 -21.05 10.54
N PRO A 12 -24.32 -21.78 11.03
CA PRO A 12 -24.43 -23.24 10.88
C PRO A 12 -24.38 -23.65 9.40
N TRP A 13 -23.84 -24.84 9.11
CA TRP A 13 -23.80 -25.42 7.76
C TRP A 13 -25.19 -25.58 7.10
N SER A 14 -26.28 -25.46 7.87
CA SER A 14 -27.65 -25.51 7.34
C SER A 14 -28.00 -24.28 6.50
N ASN A 15 -27.40 -23.11 6.78
CA ASN A 15 -27.71 -21.87 6.05
C ASN A 15 -26.77 -21.67 4.85
N ARG A 16 -27.02 -22.45 3.79
CA ARG A 16 -26.24 -22.43 2.54
C ARG A 16 -26.24 -21.05 1.87
N TRP A 17 -27.38 -20.35 1.91
CA TRP A 17 -27.53 -19.01 1.33
C TRP A 17 -26.65 -17.96 2.04
N GLY A 18 -26.57 -18.00 3.37
CA GLY A 18 -25.69 -17.11 4.13
C GLY A 18 -24.21 -17.34 3.83
N LEU A 19 -23.81 -18.59 3.60
CA LEU A 19 -22.43 -18.93 3.20
C LEU A 19 -22.12 -18.43 1.79
N ILE A 20 -23.04 -18.60 0.84
CA ILE A 20 -22.89 -18.12 -0.55
C ILE A 20 -22.80 -16.60 -0.58
N ALA A 21 -23.66 -15.89 0.17
CA ALA A 21 -23.61 -14.44 0.27
C ALA A 21 -22.24 -13.95 0.78
N GLY A 22 -21.68 -14.63 1.79
CA GLY A 22 -20.33 -14.33 2.28
C GLY A 22 -19.23 -14.55 1.23
N ILE A 23 -19.39 -15.55 0.37
CA ILE A 23 -18.48 -15.78 -0.77
C ILE A 23 -18.62 -14.66 -1.80
N TRP A 24 -19.85 -14.24 -2.14
CA TRP A 24 -20.08 -13.16 -3.11
C TRP A 24 -19.53 -11.81 -2.65
N ILE A 25 -19.68 -11.46 -1.37
CA ILE A 25 -19.08 -10.25 -0.82
C ILE A 25 -17.56 -10.29 -0.97
N ARG A 26 -16.94 -11.47 -0.75
CA ARG A 26 -15.51 -11.67 -0.97
C ARG A 26 -15.12 -11.60 -2.46
N SER A 27 -15.98 -12.03 -3.39
CA SER A 27 -15.68 -12.05 -4.82
C SER A 27 -15.35 -10.66 -5.41
N THR A 28 -15.71 -9.57 -4.72
CA THR A 28 -15.44 -8.19 -5.15
C THR A 28 -13.96 -7.75 -5.05
N THR A 29 -13.03 -8.66 -4.71
CA THR A 29 -11.61 -8.37 -4.48
C THR A 29 -10.84 -7.81 -5.69
N GLY A 30 -11.38 -7.92 -6.92
CA GLY A 30 -10.74 -7.35 -8.12
C GLY A 30 -10.68 -5.82 -8.13
N ILE A 31 -11.68 -5.15 -7.55
CA ILE A 31 -11.76 -3.67 -7.51
C ILE A 31 -10.62 -3.07 -6.66
N PRO A 32 -10.43 -3.46 -5.38
CA PRO A 32 -9.36 -2.89 -4.57
C PRO A 32 -7.97 -3.17 -5.13
N TYR A 33 -7.76 -4.29 -5.83
CA TYR A 33 -6.50 -4.58 -6.52
C TYR A 33 -6.15 -3.50 -7.56
N ALA A 34 -7.09 -3.17 -8.44
CA ALA A 34 -6.88 -2.14 -9.46
C ALA A 34 -6.62 -0.75 -8.84
N VAL A 35 -7.36 -0.40 -7.79
CA VAL A 35 -7.18 0.87 -7.08
C VAL A 35 -5.78 0.98 -6.47
N VAL A 36 -5.28 -0.09 -5.83
CA VAL A 36 -3.93 -0.10 -5.24
C VAL A 36 -2.85 0.07 -6.32
N MET A 37 -3.03 -0.57 -7.48
CA MET A 37 -2.09 -0.43 -8.60
C MET A 37 -2.03 0.99 -9.14
N ILE A 38 -3.19 1.64 -9.32
CA ILE A 38 -3.27 3.04 -9.76
C ILE A 38 -2.67 3.97 -8.70
N TRP A 39 -2.93 3.71 -7.43
CA TRP A 39 -2.37 4.51 -6.34
C TRP A 39 -0.85 4.39 -6.25
N ALA A 40 -0.30 3.18 -6.28
CA ALA A 40 1.13 2.94 -6.29
C ALA A 40 1.83 3.60 -7.50
N ALA A 41 1.16 3.55 -8.65
CA ALA A 41 1.57 4.21 -9.88
C ALA A 41 1.62 5.74 -9.77
N ASN A 42 0.69 6.35 -9.04
CA ASN A 42 0.61 7.80 -8.89
C ASN A 42 1.49 8.32 -7.74
N ALA A 43 1.77 7.49 -6.74
CA ALA A 43 2.64 7.83 -5.62
C ALA A 43 4.14 7.75 -5.95
N SER A 44 4.50 7.23 -7.14
CA SER A 44 5.89 7.07 -7.56
C SER A 44 6.22 8.02 -8.71
N ALA A 45 7.09 9.00 -8.48
CA ALA A 45 7.67 9.81 -9.55
C ALA A 45 8.72 8.99 -10.31
N GLY A 46 8.70 9.05 -11.64
CA GLY A 46 9.63 8.33 -12.52
C GLY A 46 9.17 6.92 -12.96
N HIS A 47 9.42 6.59 -14.23
CA HIS A 47 8.98 5.34 -14.86
C HIS A 47 9.60 4.09 -14.19
N THR A 48 10.90 4.15 -13.87
CA THR A 48 11.63 3.05 -13.24
C THR A 48 11.12 2.77 -11.84
N LYS A 49 10.97 3.81 -10.99
CA LYS A 49 10.44 3.69 -9.62
C LYS A 49 9.03 3.09 -9.60
N LYS A 50 8.15 3.56 -10.48
CA LYS A 50 6.79 3.03 -10.65
C LYS A 50 6.79 1.54 -10.99
N THR A 51 7.61 1.13 -11.97
CA THR A 51 7.71 -0.28 -12.38
C THR A 51 8.25 -1.15 -11.25
N THR A 52 9.25 -0.68 -10.50
CA THR A 52 9.82 -1.39 -9.35
C THR A 52 8.78 -1.60 -8.25
N VAL A 53 8.00 -0.58 -7.89
CA VAL A 53 6.96 -0.69 -6.85
C VAL A 53 5.88 -1.70 -7.26
N ILE A 54 5.43 -1.65 -8.52
CA ILE A 54 4.45 -2.61 -9.05
C ILE A 54 5.03 -4.03 -9.07
N ALA A 55 6.30 -4.21 -9.44
CA ALA A 55 6.97 -5.51 -9.43
C ALA A 55 7.07 -6.10 -8.02
N LEU A 56 7.43 -5.28 -7.02
CA LEU A 56 7.47 -5.70 -5.62
C LEU A 56 6.11 -6.15 -5.11
N TYR A 57 5.03 -5.48 -5.52
CA TYR A 57 3.67 -5.92 -5.20
C TYR A 57 3.40 -7.32 -5.76
N HIS A 58 3.75 -7.58 -7.02
CA HIS A 58 3.51 -8.89 -7.66
C HIS A 58 4.33 -10.01 -7.01
N ILE A 59 5.55 -9.72 -6.53
CA ILE A 59 6.35 -10.66 -5.74
C ILE A 59 5.61 -11.02 -4.45
N GLY A 60 5.10 -10.03 -3.72
CA GLY A 60 4.30 -10.24 -2.51
C GLY A 60 3.03 -11.06 -2.79
N TYR A 61 2.34 -10.77 -3.89
CA TYR A 61 1.18 -11.54 -4.34
C TYR A 61 1.54 -13.00 -4.63
N GLY A 62 2.65 -13.26 -5.32
CA GLY A 62 3.16 -14.60 -5.57
C GLY A 62 3.45 -15.37 -4.28
N LEU A 63 4.15 -14.74 -3.33
CA LEU A 63 4.44 -15.33 -2.02
C LEU A 63 3.16 -15.66 -1.24
N GLY A 64 2.17 -14.77 -1.27
CA GLY A 64 0.87 -14.99 -0.65
C GLY A 64 0.18 -16.24 -1.20
N ASN A 65 0.21 -16.45 -2.52
CA ASN A 65 -0.36 -17.63 -3.14
C ASN A 65 0.37 -18.92 -2.72
N ILE A 66 1.68 -18.89 -2.53
CA ILE A 66 2.48 -20.04 -2.06
C ILE A 66 2.21 -20.37 -0.59
N ILE A 67 2.10 -19.35 0.28
CA ILE A 67 1.90 -19.52 1.73
C ILE A 67 0.45 -19.90 2.04
N SER A 68 -0.53 -19.40 1.29
CA SER A 68 -1.95 -19.59 1.57
C SER A 68 -2.41 -21.06 1.72
N PRO A 69 -2.05 -22.03 0.84
CA PRO A 69 -2.46 -23.42 1.03
C PRO A 69 -1.77 -24.08 2.22
N GLN A 70 -0.57 -23.65 2.58
CA GLN A 70 0.20 -24.22 3.70
C GLN A 70 -0.43 -23.94 5.06
N LEU A 71 -1.29 -22.92 5.15
CA LEU A 71 -2.06 -22.60 6.34
C LEU A 71 -3.25 -23.54 6.56
N PHE A 72 -3.66 -24.36 5.58
CA PHE A 72 -4.76 -25.31 5.72
C PHE A 72 -4.27 -26.67 6.21
N ARG A 73 -3.80 -26.72 7.46
CA ARG A 73 -3.28 -27.95 8.07
C ARG A 73 -4.39 -28.99 8.33
N PRO A 74 -4.13 -30.28 8.07
CA PRO A 74 -5.12 -31.34 8.27
C PRO A 74 -5.59 -31.46 9.73
N GLU A 75 -4.73 -31.08 10.67
CA GLU A 75 -4.99 -31.01 12.12
C GLU A 75 -6.16 -30.09 12.50
N TRP A 76 -6.50 -29.11 11.64
CA TRP A 76 -7.52 -28.09 11.93
C TRP A 76 -8.87 -28.36 11.26
N LYS A 77 -9.04 -29.55 10.65
CA LYS A 77 -10.33 -30.02 10.14
C LYS A 77 -11.37 -30.13 11.28
N PRO A 78 -12.68 -30.00 11.01
CA PRO A 78 -13.33 -29.77 9.69
C PRO A 78 -13.57 -28.28 9.37
N ARG A 79 -13.44 -27.37 10.33
CA ARG A 79 -13.85 -25.96 10.17
C ARG A 79 -12.66 -25.00 9.94
N TYR A 80 -11.41 -25.46 10.13
CA TYR A 80 -10.19 -24.68 9.92
C TYR A 80 -10.19 -23.31 10.63
N ARG A 81 -10.79 -23.24 11.83
CA ARG A 81 -10.96 -21.97 12.58
C ARG A 81 -9.64 -21.23 12.81
N PRO A 82 -8.53 -21.90 13.19
CA PRO A 82 -7.24 -21.22 13.35
C PRO A 82 -6.75 -20.58 12.04
N THR A 83 -6.88 -21.26 10.91
CA THR A 83 -6.53 -20.72 9.57
C THR A 83 -7.29 -19.44 9.28
N TRP A 84 -8.61 -19.43 9.49
CA TRP A 84 -9.44 -18.25 9.23
C TRP A 84 -9.09 -17.07 10.14
N ILE A 85 -8.76 -17.32 11.40
CA ILE A 85 -8.31 -16.28 12.33
C ILE A 85 -6.99 -15.69 11.86
N ILE A 86 -6.01 -16.53 11.53
CA ILE A 86 -4.71 -16.07 11.01
C ILE A 86 -4.91 -15.23 9.75
N LEU A 87 -5.78 -15.67 8.84
CA LEU A 87 -6.07 -14.95 7.61
C LEU A 87 -6.73 -13.59 7.89
N LEU A 88 -7.66 -13.49 8.84
CA LEU A 88 -8.25 -12.21 9.26
C LEU A 88 -7.22 -11.26 9.87
N VAL A 89 -6.34 -11.77 10.74
CA VAL A 89 -5.29 -10.96 11.37
C VAL A 89 -4.32 -10.42 10.32
N VAL A 90 -3.82 -11.28 9.43
CA VAL A 90 -2.81 -10.92 8.44
C VAL A 90 -3.40 -10.08 7.30
N ALA A 91 -4.63 -10.36 6.85
CA ALA A 91 -5.23 -9.67 5.71
C ALA A 91 -5.99 -8.39 6.08
N ALA A 92 -6.50 -8.27 7.31
CA ALA A 92 -7.28 -7.10 7.72
C ALA A 92 -6.60 -6.27 8.81
N ILE A 93 -6.15 -6.90 9.90
CA ILE A 93 -5.66 -6.16 11.07
C ILE A 93 -4.28 -5.54 10.78
N LEU A 94 -3.33 -6.34 10.30
CA LEU A 94 -1.97 -5.88 10.05
C LEU A 94 -1.91 -4.74 9.00
N PRO A 95 -2.56 -4.84 7.83
CA PRO A 95 -2.63 -3.73 6.87
C PRO A 95 -3.33 -2.50 7.44
N SER A 96 -4.40 -2.68 8.23
CA SER A 96 -5.09 -1.55 8.86
C SER A 96 -4.18 -0.78 9.81
N ILE A 97 -3.37 -1.49 10.61
CA ILE A 97 -2.38 -0.86 11.49
C ILE A 97 -1.35 -0.08 10.67
N ILE A 98 -0.82 -0.68 9.60
CA ILE A 98 0.15 -0.02 8.71
C ILE A 98 -0.44 1.25 8.11
N ILE A 99 -1.68 1.22 7.62
CA ILE A 99 -2.38 2.38 7.06
C ILE A 99 -2.54 3.48 8.11
N VAL A 100 -2.93 3.14 9.34
CA VAL A 100 -3.07 4.13 10.43
C VAL A 100 -1.72 4.77 10.77
N VAL A 101 -0.65 3.97 10.87
CA VAL A 101 0.70 4.47 11.14
C VAL A 101 1.17 5.39 10.02
N LEU A 102 1.01 4.97 8.75
CA LEU A 102 1.35 5.78 7.58
C LEU A 102 0.55 7.08 7.55
N ARG A 103 -0.74 7.05 7.87
CA ARG A 103 -1.59 8.25 7.91
C ARG A 103 -1.10 9.25 8.96
N ILE A 104 -0.75 8.78 10.16
CA ILE A 104 -0.20 9.63 11.22
C ILE A 104 1.15 10.21 10.80
N TYR A 105 2.02 9.39 10.22
CA TYR A 105 3.33 9.82 9.74
C TYR A 105 3.22 10.88 8.63
N LEU A 106 2.45 10.60 7.58
CA LEU A 106 2.22 11.52 6.46
C LEU A 106 1.52 12.81 6.90
N SER A 107 0.58 12.73 7.85
CA SER A 107 -0.05 13.94 8.39
C SER A 107 0.94 14.83 9.15
N ARG A 108 1.88 14.24 9.89
CA ARG A 108 2.95 14.98 10.58
C ARG A 108 3.92 15.60 9.58
N GLU A 109 4.31 14.85 8.56
CA GLU A 109 5.22 15.34 7.51
C GLU A 109 4.58 16.45 6.68
N ASN A 110 3.31 16.31 6.28
CA ASN A 110 2.58 17.37 5.59
C ASN A 110 2.52 18.65 6.45
N LYS A 111 2.19 18.56 7.74
CA LYS A 111 2.22 19.72 8.64
C LYS A 111 3.61 20.34 8.80
N ARG A 112 4.69 19.56 8.69
CA ARG A 112 6.06 20.07 8.69
C ARG A 112 6.35 20.82 7.39
N ARG A 113 5.95 20.27 6.25
CA ARG A 113 6.07 20.89 4.92
C ARG A 113 5.26 22.18 4.82
N ASP A 114 4.04 22.21 5.33
CA ASP A 114 3.18 23.40 5.34
C ASP A 114 3.85 24.56 6.10
N LYS A 115 4.48 24.28 7.26
CA LYS A 115 5.24 25.28 8.02
C LYS A 115 6.49 25.79 7.30
N LEU A 116 7.17 24.94 6.55
CA LEU A 116 8.34 25.31 5.74
C LEU A 116 7.93 26.12 4.51
N ALA A 117 6.76 25.82 3.93
CA ALA A 117 6.17 26.57 2.83
C ALA A 117 5.76 27.98 3.29
N GLU A 118 5.12 28.10 4.45
CA GLU A 118 4.76 29.40 5.07
C GLU A 118 6.01 30.24 5.39
N ALA A 119 7.14 29.60 5.68
CA ALA A 119 8.43 30.27 5.91
C ALA A 119 9.16 30.70 4.62
N ASN A 120 8.55 30.55 3.43
CA ASN A 120 9.15 30.85 2.11
C ASN A 120 10.49 30.13 1.85
N GLN A 121 10.73 28.97 2.47
CA GLN A 121 11.96 28.18 2.27
C GLN A 121 11.84 27.10 1.20
N ILE A 122 10.69 27.00 0.52
CA ILE A 122 10.45 26.01 -0.54
C ILE A 122 10.35 26.74 -1.88
N THR A 123 11.47 26.87 -2.57
CA THR A 123 11.51 27.33 -3.95
C THR A 123 10.96 26.21 -4.84
N SER A 124 9.79 26.43 -5.43
CA SER A 124 9.08 25.48 -6.31
C SER A 124 9.80 25.16 -7.63
N ASN A 125 11.00 25.70 -7.88
CA ASN A 125 11.66 25.66 -9.18
C ASN A 125 13.08 25.09 -9.04
N GLY A 126 13.32 23.90 -9.56
CA GLY A 126 14.66 23.36 -9.77
C GLY A 126 15.34 24.09 -10.92
N VAL A 127 16.39 24.85 -10.63
CA VAL A 127 17.23 25.43 -11.68
C VAL A 127 18.31 24.42 -12.02
N VAL A 128 18.20 23.80 -13.20
CA VAL A 128 19.28 22.97 -13.74
C VAL A 128 20.10 23.87 -14.68
N GLU A 129 21.35 24.14 -14.31
CA GLU A 129 22.30 24.80 -15.22
C GLU A 129 22.70 23.77 -16.29
N THR A 130 22.08 23.81 -17.47
CA THR A 130 22.60 23.10 -18.65
C THR A 130 23.54 24.05 -19.39
N VAL A 131 24.80 23.64 -19.52
CA VAL A 131 25.81 24.37 -20.30
C VAL A 131 25.54 24.08 -21.78
N ASP A 132 25.26 25.14 -22.55
CA ASP A 132 25.12 25.04 -24.01
C ASP A 132 26.49 24.84 -24.67
N SER A 133 26.51 24.35 -25.90
CA SER A 133 27.75 23.95 -26.62
C SER A 133 28.73 25.09 -26.92
N ASP A 134 28.37 26.35 -26.58
CA ASP A 134 29.20 27.56 -26.69
C ASP A 134 29.66 28.14 -25.33
N GLY A 135 29.54 27.37 -24.23
CA GLY A 135 30.09 27.78 -22.92
C GLY A 135 29.28 28.84 -22.17
N GLY A 136 28.08 29.19 -22.64
CA GLY A 136 27.11 30.01 -21.92
C GLY A 136 26.29 29.19 -20.95
N LYS A 137 26.28 29.58 -19.66
CA LYS A 137 25.40 28.98 -18.64
C LYS A 137 23.97 29.48 -18.86
N VAL A 138 23.07 28.60 -19.30
CA VAL A 138 21.63 28.91 -19.39
C VAL A 138 20.92 28.18 -18.26
N ALA A 139 20.32 28.94 -17.35
CA ALA A 139 19.46 28.44 -16.29
C ALA A 139 18.14 27.97 -16.90
N LEU A 140 18.04 26.69 -17.23
CA LEU A 140 16.80 26.10 -17.71
C LEU A 140 15.97 25.74 -16.47
N VAL A 141 14.87 26.46 -16.27
CA VAL A 141 13.91 26.17 -15.20
C VAL A 141 13.23 24.86 -15.59
N VAL A 142 13.73 23.76 -15.03
CA VAL A 142 13.21 22.42 -15.26
C VAL A 142 12.24 22.13 -14.12
N ASP A 143 11.02 21.75 -14.48
CA ASP A 143 10.01 21.37 -13.50
C ASP A 143 10.55 20.23 -12.61
N ASN A 144 10.37 20.34 -11.29
CA ASN A 144 10.87 19.34 -10.32
C ASN A 144 10.34 17.92 -10.59
N SER A 145 9.35 17.78 -11.47
CA SER A 145 8.83 16.51 -11.99
C SER A 145 9.79 15.76 -12.94
N GLN A 146 10.74 16.45 -13.58
CA GLN A 146 11.77 15.84 -14.44
C GLN A 146 13.02 15.40 -13.66
N LEU A 147 13.20 15.95 -12.47
CA LEU A 147 14.23 15.52 -11.55
C LEU A 147 13.65 14.33 -10.75
N ASP A 148 14.17 13.11 -10.92
CA ASP A 148 13.78 11.91 -10.13
C ASP A 148 14.29 12.01 -8.69
N LEU A 149 14.05 13.15 -8.05
CA LEU A 149 14.40 13.43 -6.67
C LEU A 149 13.38 12.72 -5.78
N THR A 150 13.89 12.01 -4.80
CA THR A 150 13.06 11.44 -3.75
C THR A 150 12.43 12.59 -2.97
N ASP A 151 11.23 12.41 -2.41
CA ASP A 151 10.51 13.41 -1.60
C ASP A 151 11.33 14.14 -0.50
N LYS A 152 12.49 13.59 -0.11
CA LYS A 152 13.46 14.21 0.81
C LYS A 152 14.50 15.10 0.13
N GLU A 153 14.85 14.83 -1.12
CA GLU A 153 15.84 15.56 -1.92
C GLU A 153 15.23 16.82 -2.55
N ASN A 154 13.89 16.88 -2.69
CA ASN A 154 13.15 18.10 -3.06
C ASN A 154 13.18 19.20 -1.97
N LEU A 155 13.76 18.93 -0.79
CA LEU A 155 13.87 19.87 0.33
C LEU A 155 15.30 20.33 0.60
N THR A 156 16.29 19.82 -0.13
CA THR A 156 17.68 20.28 0.03
C THR A 156 17.92 21.45 -0.91
N LEU A 157 18.06 22.62 -0.27
CA LEU A 157 18.48 23.92 -0.80
C LEU A 157 19.76 23.83 -1.66
#